data_AF-A0A256XFR3-F1
#
_entry.id   AF-A0A256XFR3-F1
#
_cell.length_a   1.000
_cell.length_b   1.000
_cell.length_c   1.000
_cell.angle_alpha   90.00
_cell.angle_beta   90.00
_cell.angle_gamma   90.00
#
_symmetry.space_group_name_H-M   'P 1'
#
loop_
_entity.id
_entity.type
_entity.pdbx_description
1 polymer ?
#
loop_
_entity_poly.entity_id
_entity_poly.type
_entity_poly.pdbx_seq_one_letter_code
_entity_poly.pdbx_strand_id
1 'polypeptide(L)'
;MPKKSKGSKKPKASKKPKKKKGSTKTQKKVKVDKTKQLELKEKELDNRLLELESKENELDSRMEMLELKEKELELEISKLKFTMKKRQELIDNNKIVAKPFTQPAPAKPKKKTTKKKKKKLKTEAKIGDERRSLLANQIKSVLKRQEEVKKQEELKKKLLESKKIIDKEKISVVLNDDEKSGAMKLFKLIVDKKSIKLSEAAKMLGQDKKTVKKMAKDLEKEGYISINTPFYGEPKLNLRITPTREISEMFKREYI
;
A
#
# COMPACT_ATOMS: atom_id res chain seq x y z
N MET A 1 -66.99 7.70 -11.54
CA MET A 1 -67.98 6.61 -11.71
C MET A 1 -67.41 5.29 -11.19
N PRO A 2 -68.06 4.62 -10.22
CA PRO A 2 -67.60 3.34 -9.68
C PRO A 2 -68.24 2.16 -10.42
N LYS A 3 -67.48 1.12 -10.74
CA LYS A 3 -68.06 -0.19 -11.13
C LYS A 3 -67.45 -1.29 -10.28
N LYS A 4 -68.23 -1.67 -9.26
CA LYS A 4 -68.12 -2.92 -8.50
C LYS A 4 -68.44 -4.08 -9.45
N SER A 5 -67.62 -5.12 -9.51
CA SER A 5 -68.08 -6.44 -9.95
C SER A 5 -67.64 -7.50 -8.93
N LYS A 6 -68.64 -8.02 -8.21
CA LYS A 6 -68.51 -9.14 -7.29
C LYS A 6 -68.75 -10.42 -8.09
N GLY A 7 -67.70 -11.19 -8.33
CA GLY A 7 -67.80 -12.53 -8.92
C GLY A 7 -67.71 -13.60 -7.82
N SER A 8 -68.85 -14.12 -7.40
CA SER A 8 -68.98 -15.25 -6.48
C SER A 8 -68.63 -16.56 -7.18
N LYS A 9 -67.43 -17.10 -6.92
CA LYS A 9 -67.04 -18.45 -7.36
C LYS A 9 -67.50 -19.49 -6.32
N LYS A 10 -68.38 -20.40 -6.77
CA LYS A 10 -68.83 -21.60 -6.04
C LYS A 10 -67.65 -22.49 -5.59
N PRO A 11 -67.69 -23.06 -4.37
CA PRO A 11 -66.69 -24.03 -3.92
C PRO A 11 -66.90 -25.38 -4.63
N LYS A 12 -65.85 -25.89 -5.30
CA LYS A 12 -65.82 -27.24 -5.85
C LYS A 12 -65.51 -28.25 -4.73
N ALA A 13 -66.34 -29.28 -4.64
CA ALA A 13 -66.22 -30.37 -3.67
C ALA A 13 -64.84 -31.04 -3.72
N SER A 14 -64.19 -31.08 -2.56
CA SER A 14 -62.90 -31.69 -2.32
C SER A 14 -63.01 -33.22 -2.32
N LYS A 15 -62.47 -33.87 -3.36
CA LYS A 15 -62.25 -35.32 -3.39
C LYS A 15 -61.22 -35.68 -2.30
N LYS A 16 -61.64 -36.47 -1.29
CA LYS A 16 -60.75 -37.02 -0.26
C LYS A 16 -59.64 -37.87 -0.91
N PRO A 17 -58.35 -37.57 -0.66
CA PRO A 17 -57.25 -38.37 -1.19
C PRO A 17 -57.15 -39.71 -0.46
N LYS A 18 -57.15 -40.81 -1.22
CA LYS A 18 -56.87 -42.16 -0.74
C LYS A 18 -55.43 -42.22 -0.19
N LYS A 19 -55.29 -42.52 1.11
CA LYS A 19 -54.00 -42.71 1.79
C LYS A 19 -53.28 -43.96 1.24
N LYS A 20 -52.29 -43.76 0.34
CA LYS A 20 -51.30 -44.79 -0.02
C LYS A 20 -50.32 -44.97 1.16
N LYS A 21 -50.50 -46.04 1.95
CA LYS A 21 -49.53 -46.50 2.95
C LYS A 21 -48.52 -47.42 2.23
N GLY A 22 -47.32 -46.94 1.93
CA GLY A 22 -46.25 -47.80 1.42
C GLY A 22 -45.10 -47.06 0.75
N SER A 23 -44.24 -46.37 1.51
CA SER A 23 -42.93 -45.89 1.00
C SER A 23 -41.88 -45.50 2.07
N THR A 24 -42.07 -45.82 3.35
CA THR A 24 -41.29 -45.19 4.45
C THR A 24 -39.86 -45.72 4.65
N LYS A 25 -39.46 -46.84 4.05
CA LYS A 25 -38.10 -47.42 4.27
C LYS A 25 -37.00 -46.76 3.43
N THR A 26 -37.27 -46.39 2.19
CA THR A 26 -36.26 -45.80 1.28
C THR A 26 -35.95 -44.34 1.62
N GLN A 27 -36.89 -43.61 2.22
CA GLN A 27 -36.68 -42.22 2.63
C GLN A 27 -35.75 -42.06 3.86
N LYS A 28 -35.56 -43.11 4.67
CA LYS A 28 -34.66 -43.03 5.84
C LYS A 28 -33.17 -43.10 5.46
N LYS A 29 -32.78 -43.94 4.51
CA LYS A 29 -31.37 -44.04 4.06
C LYS A 29 -30.87 -42.74 3.44
N VAL A 30 -31.65 -42.13 2.55
CA VAL A 30 -31.29 -40.85 1.89
C VAL A 30 -31.09 -39.70 2.89
N LYS A 31 -31.75 -39.73 4.05
CA LYS A 31 -31.56 -38.70 5.09
C LYS A 31 -30.22 -38.85 5.82
N VAL A 32 -29.74 -40.07 6.06
CA VAL A 32 -28.48 -40.34 6.77
C VAL A 32 -27.27 -39.95 5.92
N ASP A 33 -27.34 -40.13 4.60
CA ASP A 33 -26.23 -39.74 3.71
C ASP A 33 -26.12 -38.21 3.61
N LYS A 34 -27.25 -37.49 3.67
CA LYS A 34 -27.27 -36.02 3.68
C LYS A 34 -26.69 -35.44 4.96
N THR A 35 -26.95 -36.03 6.14
CA THR A 35 -26.39 -35.54 7.40
C THR A 35 -24.87 -35.70 7.42
N LYS A 36 -24.34 -36.84 6.97
CA LYS A 36 -22.89 -37.06 6.87
C LYS A 36 -22.19 -36.07 5.92
N GLN A 37 -22.83 -35.75 4.78
CA GLN A 37 -22.30 -34.74 3.86
C GLN A 37 -22.30 -33.33 4.46
N LEU A 38 -23.30 -33.00 5.28
CA LEU A 38 -23.35 -31.72 5.98
C LEU A 38 -22.25 -31.64 7.06
N GLU A 39 -22.06 -32.69 7.86
CA GLU A 39 -20.99 -32.74 8.87
C GLU A 39 -19.59 -32.61 8.26
N LEU A 40 -19.33 -33.21 7.09
CA LEU A 40 -18.06 -33.05 6.39
C LEU A 40 -17.83 -31.61 5.89
N LYS A 41 -18.89 -30.97 5.36
CA LYS A 41 -18.82 -29.57 4.93
C LYS A 41 -18.64 -28.61 6.09
N GLU A 42 -19.27 -28.88 7.23
CA GLU A 42 -19.11 -28.11 8.46
C GLU A 42 -17.66 -28.15 8.94
N LYS A 43 -17.06 -29.34 9.02
CA LYS A 43 -15.63 -29.49 9.37
C LYS A 43 -14.68 -28.80 8.38
N GLU A 44 -14.99 -28.84 7.09
CA GLU A 44 -14.21 -28.14 6.06
C GLU A 44 -14.28 -26.62 6.26
N LEU A 45 -15.46 -26.08 6.57
CA LEU A 45 -15.64 -24.67 6.87
C LEU A 45 -14.92 -24.26 8.17
N ASP A 46 -14.99 -25.08 9.23
CA ASP A 46 -14.30 -24.82 10.49
C ASP A 46 -12.78 -24.77 10.29
N ASN A 47 -12.21 -25.72 9.54
CA ASN A 47 -10.79 -25.72 9.23
C ASN A 47 -10.37 -24.48 8.43
N ARG A 48 -11.19 -24.08 7.46
CA ARG A 48 -10.94 -22.87 6.66
C ARG A 48 -11.03 -21.60 7.51
N LEU A 49 -11.93 -21.56 8.49
CA LEU A 49 -12.07 -20.46 9.43
C LEU A 49 -10.82 -20.35 10.31
N LEU A 50 -10.35 -21.47 10.88
CA LEU A 50 -9.10 -21.51 11.65
C LEU A 50 -7.88 -21.07 10.84
N GLU A 51 -7.78 -21.47 9.56
CA GLU A 51 -6.69 -21.03 8.69
C GLU A 51 -6.73 -19.51 8.45
N LEU A 52 -7.93 -18.95 8.21
CA LEU A 52 -8.11 -17.51 8.04
C LEU A 52 -7.77 -16.74 9.31
N GLU A 53 -8.20 -17.21 10.48
CA GLU A 53 -7.89 -16.61 11.78
C GLU A 53 -6.37 -16.62 12.04
N SER A 54 -5.66 -17.71 11.68
CA SER A 54 -4.20 -17.75 11.79
C SER A 54 -3.50 -16.73 10.90
N LYS A 55 -4.01 -16.52 9.67
CA LYS A 55 -3.48 -15.53 8.73
C LYS A 55 -3.76 -14.10 9.17
N GLU A 56 -4.92 -13.85 9.75
CA GLU A 56 -5.27 -12.56 10.36
C GLU A 56 -4.31 -12.21 11.50
N ASN A 57 -4.08 -13.15 12.42
CA ASN A 57 -3.12 -12.96 13.52
C ASN A 57 -1.69 -12.72 13.04
N GLU A 58 -1.25 -13.39 11.96
CA GLU A 58 0.07 -13.15 11.36
C GLU A 58 0.16 -11.74 10.76
N LEU A 59 -0.89 -11.29 10.07
CA LEU A 59 -0.95 -9.94 9.51
C LEU A 59 -0.95 -8.87 10.59
N ASP A 60 -1.69 -9.08 11.68
CA ASP A 60 -1.72 -8.16 12.82
C ASP A 60 -0.33 -8.05 13.46
N SER A 61 0.35 -9.17 13.69
CA SER A 61 1.73 -9.18 14.20
C SER A 61 2.71 -8.43 13.28
N ARG A 62 2.54 -8.55 11.96
CA ARG A 62 3.36 -7.80 10.98
C ARG A 62 3.05 -6.30 11.01
N MET A 63 1.80 -5.93 11.23
CA MET A 63 1.36 -4.54 11.33
C MET A 63 1.98 -3.87 12.56
N GLU A 64 1.90 -4.51 13.72
CA GLU A 64 2.53 -4.01 14.95
C GLU A 64 4.05 -3.79 14.79
N MET A 65 4.75 -4.72 14.14
CA MET A 65 6.17 -4.55 13.85
C MET A 65 6.48 -3.38 12.92
N LEU A 66 5.59 -3.08 11.96
CA LEU A 66 5.76 -1.94 11.07
C LEU A 66 5.52 -0.62 11.81
N GLU A 67 4.50 -0.54 12.66
CA GLU A 67 4.24 0.64 13.49
C GLU A 67 5.41 0.96 14.44
N LEU A 68 6.01 -0.06 15.04
CA LEU A 68 7.21 0.12 15.89
C LEU A 68 8.39 0.69 15.09
N LYS A 69 8.61 0.19 13.87
CA LYS A 69 9.67 0.69 12.98
C LYS A 69 9.40 2.12 12.51
N GLU A 70 8.14 2.46 12.25
CA GLU A 70 7.76 3.83 11.90
C GLU A 70 8.06 4.80 13.05
N LYS A 71 7.67 4.46 14.28
CA LYS A 71 7.99 5.24 15.48
C LYS A 71 9.50 5.40 15.69
N GLU A 72 10.29 4.34 15.44
CA GLU A 72 11.75 4.42 15.52
C GLU A 72 12.33 5.40 14.48
N LEU A 73 11.84 5.33 13.24
CA LEU A 73 12.24 6.26 12.17
C LEU A 73 11.83 7.69 12.47
N GLU A 74 10.64 7.94 13.02
CA GLU A 74 10.21 9.27 13.45
C GLU A 74 11.11 9.88 14.52
N LEU A 75 11.55 9.06 15.49
CA LEU A 75 12.52 9.48 16.50
C LEU A 75 13.88 9.81 15.87
N GLU A 76 14.35 9.02 14.92
CA GLU A 76 15.61 9.27 14.22
C GLU A 76 15.55 10.55 13.38
N ILE A 77 14.46 10.77 12.64
CA ILE A 77 14.20 12.00 11.89
C ILE A 77 14.16 13.21 12.84
N SER A 78 13.53 13.08 14.00
CA SER A 78 13.46 14.15 15.00
C SER A 78 14.84 14.50 15.57
N LYS A 79 15.67 13.49 15.88
CA LYS A 79 17.07 13.68 16.29
C LYS A 79 17.88 14.37 15.18
N LEU A 80 17.72 13.93 13.93
CA LEU A 80 18.42 14.53 12.79
C LEU A 80 18.03 16.01 12.63
N LYS A 81 16.73 16.32 12.63
CA LYS A 81 16.22 17.71 12.59
C LYS A 81 16.80 18.57 13.70
N PHE A 82 16.87 18.05 14.93
CA PHE A 82 17.48 18.75 16.06
C PHE A 82 18.97 19.05 15.81
N THR A 83 19.75 18.07 15.35
CA THR A 83 21.18 18.27 15.07
C THR A 83 21.43 19.25 13.93
N MET A 84 20.58 19.23 12.89
CA MET A 84 20.65 20.19 11.78
C MET A 84 20.34 21.60 12.27
N LYS A 85 19.30 21.77 13.09
CA LYS A 85 18.94 23.07 13.68
C LYS A 85 20.08 23.63 14.54
N LYS A 86 20.64 22.81 15.44
CA LYS A 86 21.78 23.21 16.27
C LYS A 86 23.02 23.59 15.44
N ARG A 87 23.29 22.86 14.35
CA ARG A 87 24.37 23.20 13.41
C ARG A 87 24.11 24.54 12.72
N GLN A 88 22.87 24.80 12.32
CA GLN A 88 22.48 26.05 11.68
C GLN A 88 22.67 27.25 12.63
N GLU A 89 22.22 27.12 13.88
CA GLU A 89 22.42 28.13 14.93
C GLU A 89 23.91 28.45 15.16
N LEU A 90 24.79 27.44 15.16
CA LEU A 90 26.24 27.64 15.27
C LEU A 90 26.84 28.38 14.07
N ILE A 91 26.34 28.12 12.86
CA ILE A 91 26.78 28.82 11.65
C ILE A 91 26.37 30.29 11.74
N ASP A 92 25.14 30.57 12.16
CA ASP A 92 24.60 31.93 12.22
C ASP A 92 25.24 32.75 13.36
N ASN A 93 25.54 32.12 14.50
CA ASN A 93 26.31 32.77 15.58
C ASN A 93 27.76 33.10 15.18
N ASN A 94 28.42 32.22 14.41
CA ASN A 94 29.81 32.46 13.98
C ASN A 94 29.93 33.51 12.86
N LYS A 95 28.89 33.71 12.04
CA LYS A 95 28.89 34.76 10.99
C LYS A 95 29.04 36.17 11.56
N ILE A 96 28.67 36.40 12.82
CA ILE A 96 28.74 37.72 13.47
C ILE A 96 30.20 38.11 13.83
N VAL A 97 31.15 37.17 13.84
CA VAL A 97 32.55 37.42 14.26
C VAL A 97 33.52 37.55 13.07
N ALA A 98 33.07 37.36 11.83
CA ALA A 98 33.87 37.65 10.64
C ALA A 98 33.96 39.16 10.39
N LYS A 99 34.48 39.90 11.37
CA LYS A 99 35.00 41.26 11.14
C LYS A 99 36.13 41.09 10.11
N PRO A 100 36.09 41.79 8.96
CA PRO A 100 37.10 41.63 7.94
C PRO A 100 38.45 41.87 8.58
N PHE A 101 39.30 40.85 8.53
CA PHE A 101 40.68 40.95 8.97
C PHE A 101 41.37 41.88 7.97
N THR A 102 41.29 43.19 8.20
CA THR A 102 42.13 44.17 7.53
C THR A 102 43.56 43.79 7.88
N GLN A 103 44.25 43.17 6.91
CA GLN A 103 45.64 42.83 7.05
C GLN A 103 46.40 44.12 7.40
N PRO A 104 47.02 44.23 8.59
CA PRO A 104 47.93 45.33 8.84
C PRO A 104 49.07 45.19 7.83
N ALA A 105 49.32 46.29 7.11
CA ALA A 105 50.33 46.38 6.07
C ALA A 105 51.68 45.78 6.52
N PRO A 106 52.43 45.12 5.62
CA PRO A 106 53.67 44.45 5.95
C PRO A 106 54.73 45.46 6.44
N ALA A 107 54.92 45.52 7.75
CA ALA A 107 56.01 46.26 8.36
C ALA A 107 57.33 45.48 8.22
N LYS A 108 58.36 46.20 7.75
CA LYS A 108 59.70 45.73 7.36
C LYS A 108 60.40 44.86 8.43
N PRO A 109 61.21 43.87 8.02
CA PRO A 109 61.91 42.98 8.93
C PRO A 109 63.08 43.68 9.63
N LYS A 110 62.98 43.89 10.94
CA LYS A 110 64.15 44.20 11.80
C LYS A 110 64.73 42.91 12.36
N LYS A 111 65.92 42.55 11.86
CA LYS A 111 66.84 41.59 12.48
C LYS A 111 67.13 42.02 13.92
N LYS A 112 66.85 41.15 14.90
CA LYS A 112 67.62 41.06 16.15
C LYS A 112 67.52 39.63 16.72
N THR A 113 68.71 39.08 16.94
CA THR A 113 69.15 38.02 17.86
C THR A 113 68.35 37.99 19.18
N THR A 114 68.20 36.92 19.97
CA THR A 114 69.12 35.83 20.35
C THR A 114 68.35 34.77 21.20
N LYS A 115 68.77 33.51 21.07
CA LYS A 115 68.85 32.44 22.11
C LYS A 115 67.81 32.43 23.26
N LYS A 116 66.66 31.77 23.06
CA LYS A 116 65.89 31.05 24.11
C LYS A 116 64.86 30.10 23.43
N LYS A 117 65.33 29.07 22.74
CA LYS A 117 64.48 28.21 21.87
C LYS A 117 64.83 26.72 22.01
N LYS A 118 64.67 26.14 23.21
CA LYS A 118 64.76 24.68 23.40
C LYS A 118 63.65 24.03 24.25
N LYS A 119 62.73 24.80 24.84
CA LYS A 119 61.60 24.25 25.64
C LYS A 119 60.21 24.32 24.97
N LYS A 120 60.04 25.02 23.84
CA LYS A 120 58.74 25.16 23.12
C LYS A 120 58.47 24.12 22.01
N LEU A 121 59.46 23.30 21.63
CA LEU A 121 59.31 22.30 20.56
C LEU A 121 58.59 21.00 20.98
N LYS A 122 58.48 20.72 22.29
CA LYS A 122 57.83 19.48 22.77
C LYS A 122 56.31 19.57 22.85
N THR A 123 55.72 20.77 22.88
CA THR A 123 54.27 20.96 22.93
C THR A 123 53.61 20.93 21.55
N GLU A 124 54.31 21.36 20.50
CA GLU A 124 53.77 21.33 19.13
C GLU A 124 53.64 19.89 18.57
N ALA A 125 54.55 18.98 18.95
CA ALA A 125 54.46 17.58 18.56
C ALA A 125 53.20 16.90 19.11
N LYS A 126 52.83 17.18 20.37
CA LYS A 126 51.61 16.62 21.00
C LYS A 126 50.32 17.14 20.35
N ILE A 127 50.28 18.42 19.98
CA ILE A 127 49.14 19.02 19.29
C ILE A 127 48.96 18.41 17.88
N GLY A 128 50.06 18.05 17.22
CA GLY A 128 50.03 17.38 15.92
C GLY A 128 49.38 15.99 15.98
N ASP A 129 49.64 15.23 17.05
CA ASP A 129 49.10 13.88 17.21
C ASP A 129 47.60 13.89 17.57
N GLU A 130 47.16 14.83 18.40
CA GLU A 130 45.73 15.02 18.71
C GLU A 130 44.93 15.43 17.46
N ARG A 131 45.46 16.33 16.63
CA ARG A 131 44.82 16.72 15.37
C ARG A 131 44.75 15.56 14.38
N ARG A 132 45.81 14.74 14.28
CA ARG A 132 45.82 13.54 13.42
C ARG A 132 44.81 12.49 13.89
N SER A 133 44.70 12.28 15.20
CA SER A 133 43.69 11.41 15.82
C SER A 133 42.26 11.88 15.50
N LEU A 134 41.97 13.16 15.68
CA LEU A 134 40.65 13.74 15.37
C LEU A 134 40.29 13.59 13.88
N LEU A 135 41.25 13.87 12.99
CA LEU A 135 41.05 13.74 11.56
C LEU A 135 40.81 12.27 11.15
N ALA A 136 41.58 11.33 11.72
CA ALA A 136 41.39 9.91 11.48
C ALA A 136 40.01 9.42 11.92
N ASN A 137 39.53 9.88 13.08
CA ASN A 137 38.19 9.55 13.57
C ASN A 137 37.08 10.14 12.67
N GLN A 138 37.26 11.37 12.18
CA GLN A 138 36.33 11.97 11.22
C GLN A 138 36.30 11.18 9.90
N ILE A 139 37.45 10.84 9.33
CA ILE A 139 37.54 10.02 8.11
C ILE A 139 36.84 8.68 8.30
N LYS A 140 37.10 7.99 9.43
CA LYS A 140 36.48 6.71 9.76
C LYS A 140 34.95 6.81 9.87
N SER A 141 34.45 7.90 10.43
CA SER A 141 33.00 8.14 10.56
C SER A 141 32.32 8.38 9.19
N VAL A 142 33.00 9.07 8.27
CA VAL A 142 32.49 9.34 6.92
C VAL A 142 32.46 8.06 6.09
N LEU A 143 33.52 7.25 6.15
CA LEU A 143 33.57 5.95 5.46
C LEU A 143 32.47 5.00 5.94
N LYS A 144 32.25 4.92 7.27
CA LYS A 144 31.19 4.08 7.83
C LYS A 144 29.80 4.48 7.32
N ARG A 145 29.50 5.78 7.26
CA ARG A 145 28.22 6.29 6.70
C ARG A 145 28.07 5.95 5.22
N GLN A 146 29.14 6.02 4.44
CA GLN A 146 29.08 5.66 3.01
C GLN A 146 28.78 4.17 2.79
N GLU A 147 29.33 3.29 3.63
CA GLU A 147 29.01 1.86 3.58
C GLU A 147 27.56 1.57 3.94
N GLU A 148 27.02 2.25 4.97
CA GLU A 148 25.62 2.13 5.37
C GLU A 148 24.66 2.60 4.25
N VAL A 149 24.97 3.71 3.58
CA VAL A 149 24.19 4.21 2.42
C VAL A 149 24.20 3.18 1.29
N LYS A 150 25.37 2.61 0.94
CA LYS A 150 25.46 1.57 -0.10
C LYS A 150 24.61 0.34 0.24
N LYS A 151 24.64 -0.12 1.50
CA LYS A 151 23.80 -1.24 1.96
C LYS A 151 22.30 -0.92 1.84
N GLN A 152 21.88 0.29 2.21
CA GLN A 152 20.49 0.70 2.08
C GLN A 152 20.03 0.78 0.61
N GLU A 153 20.88 1.29 -0.29
CA GLU A 153 20.59 1.32 -1.73
C GLU A 153 20.47 -0.09 -2.32
N GLU A 154 21.34 -1.01 -1.92
CA GLU A 154 21.27 -2.40 -2.37
C GLU A 154 19.99 -3.11 -1.89
N LEU A 155 19.58 -2.87 -0.64
CA LEU A 155 18.32 -3.39 -0.09
C LEU A 155 17.11 -2.80 -0.83
N LYS A 156 17.10 -1.49 -1.11
CA LYS A 156 16.06 -0.85 -1.93
C LYS A 156 16.00 -1.44 -3.34
N LYS A 157 17.16 -1.71 -3.95
CA LYS A 157 17.23 -2.33 -5.27
C LYS A 157 16.63 -3.74 -5.26
N LYS A 158 16.99 -4.59 -4.27
CA LYS A 158 16.43 -5.94 -4.10
C LYS A 158 14.91 -5.92 -3.89
N LEU A 159 14.40 -4.98 -3.10
CA LEU A 159 12.95 -4.80 -2.91
C LEU A 159 12.23 -4.37 -4.20
N LEU A 160 12.85 -3.50 -5.00
CA LEU A 160 12.27 -3.10 -6.28
C LEU A 160 12.23 -4.26 -7.27
N GLU A 161 13.25 -5.10 -7.25
CA GLU A 161 13.38 -6.28 -8.10
C GLU A 161 12.39 -7.38 -7.70
N SER A 162 12.21 -7.63 -6.40
CA SER A 162 11.19 -8.56 -5.91
C SER A 162 9.76 -8.09 -6.21
N LYS A 163 9.50 -6.78 -6.15
CA LYS A 163 8.19 -6.23 -6.55
C LYS A 163 7.88 -6.44 -8.04
N LYS A 164 8.87 -6.28 -8.92
CA LYS A 164 8.67 -6.47 -10.37
C LYS A 164 8.29 -7.90 -10.77
N ILE A 165 8.68 -8.90 -9.98
CA ILE A 165 8.39 -10.31 -10.24
C ILE A 165 6.94 -10.67 -9.85
N ILE A 166 6.41 -10.00 -8.82
CA ILE A 166 5.07 -10.31 -8.28
C ILE A 166 3.93 -9.80 -9.20
N ASP A 167 4.16 -8.74 -9.99
CA ASP A 167 3.11 -8.11 -10.79
C ASP A 167 2.86 -8.74 -12.17
N LYS A 168 3.70 -9.64 -12.67
CA LYS A 168 3.52 -10.20 -14.02
C LYS A 168 3.02 -11.64 -14.01
N GLU A 169 3.61 -12.50 -13.19
CA GLU A 169 3.26 -13.93 -13.23
C GLU A 169 1.91 -14.21 -12.56
N LYS A 170 1.60 -13.57 -11.42
CA LYS A 170 0.30 -13.75 -10.75
C LYS A 170 -0.87 -13.11 -11.51
N ILE A 171 -0.61 -12.07 -12.29
CA ILE A 171 -1.63 -11.46 -13.16
C ILE A 171 -1.81 -12.33 -14.42
N SER A 172 -0.75 -12.92 -14.97
CA SER A 172 -0.86 -13.78 -16.17
C SER A 172 -1.59 -15.10 -15.92
N VAL A 173 -1.47 -15.71 -14.73
CA VAL A 173 -2.03 -17.06 -14.50
C VAL A 173 -3.57 -17.06 -14.38
N VAL A 174 -4.21 -15.91 -14.11
CA VAL A 174 -5.68 -15.80 -14.01
C VAL A 174 -6.33 -15.25 -15.30
N LEU A 175 -5.56 -14.74 -16.27
CA LEU A 175 -6.11 -13.93 -17.37
C LEU A 175 -5.97 -14.53 -18.79
N ASN A 176 -5.34 -15.69 -18.95
CA ASN A 176 -4.94 -16.18 -20.28
C ASN A 176 -6.11 -16.55 -21.23
N ASP A 177 -7.34 -16.73 -20.75
CA ASP A 177 -8.49 -17.02 -21.63
C ASP A 177 -9.44 -15.82 -21.84
N ASP A 178 -9.36 -14.77 -21.02
CA ASP A 178 -10.32 -13.66 -20.98
C ASP A 178 -9.80 -12.32 -21.55
N GLU A 179 -8.55 -12.24 -22.03
CA GLU A 179 -8.06 -11.03 -22.73
C GLU A 179 -8.88 -10.69 -24.00
N LYS A 180 -9.62 -11.67 -24.53
CA LYS A 180 -10.57 -11.47 -25.62
C LYS A 180 -11.92 -10.92 -25.16
N SER A 181 -12.23 -10.97 -23.86
CA SER A 181 -13.45 -10.40 -23.30
C SER A 181 -13.41 -8.88 -23.47
N GLY A 182 -14.43 -8.33 -24.14
CA GLY A 182 -14.56 -6.89 -24.31
C GLY A 182 -14.57 -6.12 -22.98
N ALA A 183 -14.92 -6.79 -21.87
CA ALA A 183 -14.92 -6.20 -20.53
C ALA A 183 -13.49 -5.86 -20.06
N MET A 184 -12.50 -6.73 -20.33
CA MET A 184 -11.12 -6.48 -19.91
C MET A 184 -10.49 -5.33 -20.72
N LYS A 185 -10.80 -5.25 -22.02
CA LYS A 185 -10.38 -4.12 -22.86
C LYS A 185 -11.01 -2.81 -22.38
N LEU A 186 -12.30 -2.84 -22.00
CA LEU A 186 -12.97 -1.69 -21.40
C LEU A 186 -12.31 -1.29 -20.08
N PHE A 187 -12.00 -2.25 -19.20
CA PHE A 187 -11.33 -1.99 -17.94
C PHE A 187 -9.96 -1.33 -18.14
N LYS A 188 -9.13 -1.89 -19.03
CA LYS A 188 -7.81 -1.32 -19.37
C LYS A 188 -7.91 0.12 -19.87
N LEU A 189 -8.88 0.42 -20.74
CA LEU A 189 -9.16 1.78 -21.20
C LEU A 189 -9.52 2.75 -20.06
N ILE A 190 -10.29 2.28 -19.07
CA ILE A 190 -10.65 3.07 -17.90
C ILE A 190 -9.44 3.27 -16.98
N VAL A 191 -8.56 2.27 -16.83
CA VAL A 191 -7.29 2.37 -16.09
C VAL A 191 -6.41 3.46 -16.69
N ASP A 192 -6.21 3.43 -18.00
CA ASP A 192 -5.32 4.37 -18.69
C ASP A 192 -5.84 5.81 -18.62
N LYS A 193 -7.16 6.01 -18.74
CA LYS A 193 -7.77 7.35 -18.77
C LYS A 193 -8.31 7.84 -17.43
N LYS A 194 -8.35 6.99 -16.40
CA LYS A 194 -9.01 7.19 -15.08
C LYS A 194 -10.53 7.39 -15.14
N SER A 195 -11.04 8.09 -16.14
CA SER A 195 -12.45 8.30 -16.42
C SER A 195 -12.71 8.38 -17.92
N ILE A 196 -13.83 7.83 -18.40
CA ILE A 196 -14.19 7.87 -19.82
C ILE A 196 -15.71 7.96 -19.99
N LYS A 197 -16.18 8.70 -21.00
CA LYS A 197 -17.60 8.72 -21.36
C LYS A 197 -17.98 7.39 -22.02
N LEU A 198 -19.21 6.91 -21.77
CA LEU A 198 -19.68 5.65 -22.37
C LEU A 198 -19.63 5.65 -23.90
N SER A 199 -19.92 6.79 -24.54
CA SER A 199 -19.87 6.97 -25.99
C SER A 199 -18.45 6.92 -26.55
N GLU A 200 -17.48 7.48 -25.83
CA GLU A 200 -16.07 7.47 -26.19
C GLU A 200 -15.49 6.05 -26.05
N ALA A 201 -15.84 5.34 -24.98
CA ALA A 201 -15.48 3.94 -24.80
C ALA A 201 -16.02 3.05 -25.94
N ALA A 202 -17.28 3.25 -26.35
CA ALA A 202 -17.88 2.56 -27.48
C ALA A 202 -17.14 2.79 -28.81
N LYS A 203 -16.72 4.04 -29.08
CA LYS A 203 -15.92 4.38 -30.26
C LYS A 203 -14.54 3.71 -30.23
N MET A 204 -13.87 3.70 -29.08
CA MET A 204 -12.53 3.11 -28.94
C MET A 204 -12.54 1.58 -29.03
N LEU A 205 -13.61 0.93 -28.57
CA LEU A 205 -13.76 -0.51 -28.64
C LEU A 205 -14.35 -1.02 -29.96
N GLY A 206 -14.87 -0.13 -30.81
CA GLY A 206 -15.59 -0.52 -32.02
C GLY A 206 -16.86 -1.32 -31.72
N GLN A 207 -17.55 -0.99 -30.63
CA GLN A 207 -18.72 -1.73 -30.13
C GLN A 207 -19.91 -0.81 -29.88
N ASP A 208 -21.12 -1.37 -29.91
CA ASP A 208 -22.33 -0.62 -29.61
C ASP A 208 -22.37 -0.11 -28.16
N LYS A 209 -22.91 1.10 -27.97
CA LYS A 209 -23.12 1.70 -26.63
C LYS A 209 -23.87 0.76 -25.67
N LYS A 210 -24.81 -0.07 -26.19
CA LYS A 210 -25.57 -1.04 -25.40
C LYS A 210 -24.69 -2.17 -24.87
N THR A 211 -23.75 -2.66 -25.68
CA THR A 211 -22.82 -3.72 -25.31
C THR A 211 -21.81 -3.22 -24.28
N VAL A 212 -21.23 -2.05 -24.51
CA VAL A 212 -20.34 -1.37 -23.53
C VAL A 212 -21.07 -1.11 -22.21
N LYS A 213 -22.35 -0.74 -22.26
CA LYS A 213 -23.17 -0.57 -21.05
C LYS A 213 -23.39 -1.88 -20.28
N LYS A 214 -23.54 -3.02 -20.97
CA LYS A 214 -23.64 -4.33 -20.30
C LYS A 214 -22.32 -4.68 -19.62
N MET A 215 -21.21 -4.59 -20.34
CA MET A 215 -19.86 -4.85 -19.79
C MET A 215 -19.54 -3.94 -18.60
N ALA A 216 -19.86 -2.65 -18.70
CA ALA A 216 -19.68 -1.71 -17.61
C ALA A 216 -20.51 -2.10 -16.36
N LYS A 217 -21.76 -2.57 -16.55
CA LYS A 217 -22.59 -3.04 -15.43
C LYS A 217 -22.03 -4.30 -14.78
N ASP A 218 -21.44 -5.19 -15.56
CA ASP A 218 -20.86 -6.41 -15.01
C ASP A 218 -19.59 -6.08 -14.20
N LEU A 219 -18.72 -5.19 -14.72
CA LEU A 219 -17.58 -4.65 -13.96
C LEU A 219 -17.99 -3.84 -12.71
N GLU A 220 -19.14 -3.15 -12.75
CA GLU A 220 -19.69 -2.43 -11.61
C GLU A 220 -20.20 -3.38 -10.52
N LYS A 221 -20.84 -4.49 -10.89
CA LYS A 221 -21.26 -5.54 -9.94
C LYS A 221 -20.07 -6.18 -9.24
N GLU A 222 -18.96 -6.35 -9.96
CA GLU A 222 -17.70 -6.88 -9.44
C GLU A 222 -16.91 -5.84 -8.62
N GLY A 223 -17.34 -4.57 -8.65
CA GLY A 223 -16.74 -3.49 -7.84
C GLY A 223 -15.51 -2.83 -8.46
N TYR A 224 -15.13 -3.18 -9.69
CA TYR A 224 -13.96 -2.62 -10.38
C TYR A 224 -14.17 -1.17 -10.85
N ILE A 225 -15.40 -0.82 -11.23
CA ILE A 225 -15.73 0.52 -11.73
C ILE A 225 -17.01 1.06 -11.07
N SER A 226 -17.26 2.35 -11.27
CA SER A 226 -18.52 3.00 -10.91
C SER A 226 -19.10 3.72 -12.13
N ILE A 227 -20.41 3.58 -12.33
CA ILE A 227 -21.11 4.25 -13.41
C ILE A 227 -21.81 5.49 -12.84
N ASN A 228 -21.30 6.68 -13.17
CA ASN A 228 -21.96 7.92 -12.80
C ASN A 228 -22.93 8.34 -13.92
N THR A 229 -24.24 8.26 -13.65
CA THR A 229 -25.31 8.73 -14.53
C THR A 229 -25.86 10.06 -14.04
N PRO A 230 -25.37 11.21 -14.54
CA PRO A 230 -25.93 12.51 -14.17
C PRO A 230 -27.39 12.64 -14.65
N PHE A 231 -28.18 13.48 -13.98
CA PHE A 231 -29.59 13.72 -14.31
C PHE A 231 -29.77 14.25 -15.74
N TYR A 232 -28.82 15.07 -16.21
CA TYR A 232 -28.67 15.45 -17.61
C TYR A 232 -27.27 15.09 -18.11
N GLY A 233 -27.18 14.45 -19.28
CA GLY A 233 -25.91 14.15 -19.96
C GLY A 233 -25.60 12.66 -20.14
N GLU A 234 -24.43 12.37 -20.73
CA GLU A 234 -23.99 11.00 -20.97
C GLU A 234 -23.37 10.36 -19.71
N PRO A 235 -23.59 9.05 -19.47
CA PRO A 235 -22.96 8.33 -18.38
C PRO A 235 -21.43 8.37 -18.47
N LYS A 236 -20.78 8.63 -17.34
CA LYS A 236 -19.33 8.57 -17.19
C LYS A 236 -18.96 7.30 -16.43
N LEU A 237 -17.99 6.55 -16.98
CA LEU A 237 -17.37 5.40 -16.35
C LEU A 237 -16.14 5.90 -15.60
N ASN A 238 -16.13 5.73 -14.29
CA ASN A 238 -14.99 6.09 -13.45
C ASN A 238 -14.41 4.83 -12.84
N LEU A 239 -13.09 4.79 -12.77
CA LEU A 239 -12.43 3.72 -12.05
C LEU A 239 -12.79 3.84 -10.56
N ARG A 240 -13.32 2.74 -10.00
CA ARG A 240 -13.55 2.69 -8.57
C ARG A 240 -12.34 2.00 -7.99
N ILE A 241 -11.39 2.80 -7.53
CA ILE A 241 -10.40 2.29 -6.58
C ILE A 241 -11.18 2.11 -5.29
N THR A 242 -11.93 1.02 -5.18
CA THR A 242 -12.29 0.56 -3.84
C THR A 242 -10.95 0.19 -3.21
N PRO A 243 -10.55 0.83 -2.11
CA PRO A 243 -9.58 0.17 -1.26
C PRO A 243 -10.18 -1.21 -1.02
N THR A 244 -9.44 -2.27 -1.31
CA THR A 244 -9.90 -3.61 -0.94
C THR A 244 -10.32 -3.54 0.53
N ARG A 245 -11.31 -4.36 0.93
CA ARG A 245 -11.84 -4.32 2.31
C ARG A 245 -10.69 -4.35 3.34
N GLU A 246 -9.63 -5.08 3.01
CA GLU A 246 -8.33 -5.10 3.69
C GLU A 246 -7.68 -3.70 3.82
N ILE A 247 -7.49 -2.95 2.72
CA ILE A 247 -6.93 -1.59 2.75
C ILE A 247 -7.85 -0.62 3.50
N SER A 248 -9.18 -0.75 3.34
CA SER A 248 -10.12 0.10 4.09
C SER A 248 -10.18 -0.21 5.59
N GLU A 249 -9.91 -1.45 5.99
CA GLU A 249 -9.77 -1.81 7.41
C GLU A 249 -8.43 -1.35 7.98
N MET A 250 -7.35 -1.38 7.19
CA MET A 250 -6.06 -0.78 7.58
C MET A 250 -6.20 0.72 7.89
N PHE A 251 -6.83 1.51 7.02
CA PHE A 251 -7.03 2.96 7.27
C PHE A 251 -7.97 3.28 8.43
N LYS A 252 -8.82 2.35 8.86
CA LYS A 252 -9.69 2.55 10.03
C LYS A 252 -8.95 2.33 11.35
N ARG A 253 -7.91 1.49 11.37
CA ARG A 253 -7.09 1.23 12.56
C ARG A 253 -6.12 2.37 12.86
N GLU A 254 -5.69 3.13 11.86
CA GLU A 254 -4.80 4.30 12.02
C GLU A 254 -5.46 5.55 12.64
N TYR A 255 -6.78 5.61 12.74
CA TYR A 255 -7.52 6.83 13.18
C TYR A 255 -8.37 6.66 14.45
N ILE A 256 -8.11 5.61 15.25
CA ILE A 256 -8.67 5.44 16.61
C ILE A 256 -7.51 5.51 17.61
#